data_AF-A0A6A5HB09-F1
#
_entry.id   AF-A0A6A5HB09-F1
#
_cell.length_a   1.000
_cell.length_b   1.000
_cell.length_c   1.000
_cell.angle_alpha   90.00
_cell.angle_beta   90.00
_cell.angle_gamma   90.00
#
_symmetry.space_group_name_H-M   'P 1'
#
loop_
_entity.id
_entity.type
_entity.pdbx_description
1 polymer ?
#
loop_
_entity_poly.entity_id
_entity_poly.type
_entity_poly.pdbx_seq_one_letter_code
_entity_poly.pdbx_strand_id
1 'polypeptide(L)'
;MSQTSNRIFACIKYSKRRIQPIYLFKREKGLTIRVVENQDILSLPRLYIFHARWLTFDDLLNMKCETAFLRYHSFTEEDVKKFINHWMAGSNPKLMHLRLNCFKLEPNWEHILEGIEYGVWEEKEKKKRPRNFKDHYIYRVEEIDCKNGLDFERKSDGMIGTVMHQSDQIDFLVWHDIQF
;
A
#
# COMPACT_ATOMS: atom_id res chain seq x y z
N MET A 1 22.32 -12.79 -18.32
CA MET A 1 21.88 -13.51 -17.11
C MET A 1 20.54 -12.93 -16.70
N SER A 2 19.46 -13.65 -16.98
CA SER A 2 18.10 -13.21 -16.63
C SER A 2 17.80 -13.66 -15.21
N GLN A 3 17.64 -12.70 -14.29
CA GLN A 3 17.19 -12.97 -12.92
C GLN A 3 15.67 -13.17 -12.99
N THR A 4 15.23 -14.42 -13.01
CA THR A 4 13.81 -14.77 -12.92
C THR A 4 13.32 -14.36 -11.53
N SER A 5 12.54 -13.28 -11.49
CA SER A 5 11.97 -12.73 -10.27
C SER A 5 10.95 -13.70 -9.69
N ASN A 6 11.28 -14.36 -8.58
CA ASN A 6 10.38 -15.22 -7.78
C ASN A 6 9.35 -14.39 -6.99
N ARG A 7 8.71 -13.40 -7.62
CA ARG A 7 7.67 -12.59 -6.96
C ARG A 7 6.33 -13.30 -7.09
N ILE A 8 5.83 -13.82 -5.97
CA ILE A 8 4.48 -14.39 -5.86
C ILE A 8 3.49 -13.23 -5.71
N PHE A 9 2.46 -13.21 -6.56
CA PHE A 9 1.39 -12.23 -6.53
C PHE A 9 0.08 -12.96 -6.23
N ALA A 10 -0.70 -12.48 -5.27
CA ALA A 10 -2.08 -12.93 -5.07
C ALA A 10 -3.07 -11.85 -5.54
N CYS A 11 -3.98 -12.23 -6.43
CA CYS A 11 -5.10 -11.40 -6.86
C CYS A 11 -6.40 -12.09 -6.42
N ILE A 12 -7.07 -11.56 -5.41
CA ILE A 12 -8.35 -12.11 -4.93
C ILE A 12 -9.50 -11.27 -5.48
N LYS A 13 -10.19 -11.81 -6.49
CA LYS A 13 -11.30 -11.14 -7.19
C LYS A 13 -12.66 -11.29 -6.50
N TYR A 14 -12.90 -12.35 -5.73
CA TYR A 14 -14.19 -12.60 -5.06
C TYR A 14 -14.01 -13.26 -3.69
N SER A 15 -14.35 -12.53 -2.63
CA SER A 15 -14.35 -13.07 -1.26
C SER A 15 -15.57 -12.57 -0.47
N LYS A 16 -16.44 -13.50 -0.02
CA LYS A 16 -17.64 -13.22 0.80
C LYS A 16 -17.54 -13.79 2.23
N ARG A 17 -16.40 -14.36 2.63
CA ARG A 17 -16.01 -14.82 3.99
C ARG A 17 -14.50 -14.70 4.15
N ARG A 18 -13.93 -14.97 5.34
CA ARG A 18 -12.47 -15.11 5.54
C ARG A 18 -11.97 -16.24 4.62
N ILE A 19 -11.60 -15.91 3.40
CA ILE A 19 -11.02 -16.85 2.45
C ILE A 19 -9.58 -17.03 2.91
N GLN A 20 -9.30 -18.17 3.55
CA GLN A 20 -7.95 -18.71 3.55
C GLN A 20 -7.47 -18.70 2.09
N PRO A 21 -6.28 -18.19 1.77
CA PRO A 21 -5.88 -17.98 0.39
C PRO A 21 -5.88 -19.33 -0.36
N ILE A 22 -6.69 -19.44 -1.40
CA ILE A 22 -6.71 -20.62 -2.27
C ILE A 22 -5.66 -20.40 -3.35
N TYR A 23 -4.55 -21.13 -3.25
CA TYR A 23 -3.52 -21.16 -4.29
C TYR A 23 -3.67 -22.40 -5.19
N LEU A 24 -3.58 -22.18 -6.50
CA LEU A 24 -3.54 -23.23 -7.52
C LEU A 24 -2.07 -23.46 -7.92
N PHE A 25 -1.49 -24.59 -7.52
CA PHE A 25 -0.18 -25.02 -8.01
C PHE A 25 -0.34 -26.02 -9.15
N LYS A 26 0.23 -25.73 -10.32
CA LYS A 26 0.39 -26.71 -11.40
C LYS A 26 1.74 -27.41 -11.21
N ARG A 27 1.72 -28.72 -10.94
CA ARG A 27 2.95 -29.53 -10.96
C ARG A 27 3.31 -29.82 -12.42
N GLU A 28 4.58 -29.68 -12.79
CA GLU A 28 5.03 -29.75 -14.18
C GLU A 28 4.73 -31.08 -14.90
N LYS A 29 4.37 -32.15 -14.19
CA LYS A 29 4.05 -33.48 -14.79
C LYS A 29 2.86 -34.21 -14.18
N GLY A 30 1.86 -33.51 -13.62
CA GLY A 30 0.67 -34.17 -13.08
C GLY A 30 -0.58 -33.29 -13.02
N LEU A 31 -1.74 -33.87 -13.36
CA LEU A 31 -3.10 -33.28 -13.30
C LEU A 31 -3.69 -33.33 -11.88
N THR A 32 -2.93 -32.90 -10.87
CA THR A 32 -3.43 -32.89 -9.49
C THR A 32 -3.38 -31.47 -8.93
N ILE A 33 -4.55 -30.94 -8.58
CA ILE A 33 -4.71 -29.69 -7.83
C ILE A 33 -4.63 -30.06 -6.35
N ARG A 34 -3.70 -29.46 -5.60
CA ARG A 34 -3.66 -29.57 -4.13
C ARG A 34 -4.12 -28.25 -3.52
N VAL A 35 -5.08 -28.34 -2.60
CA VAL A 35 -5.52 -27.26 -1.71
C VAL A 35 -4.68 -27.36 -0.44
N VAL A 36 -3.98 -26.29 -0.06
CA VAL A 36 -3.19 -26.24 1.18
C VAL A 36 -3.53 -24.95 1.92
N GLU A 37 -3.86 -25.07 3.21
CA GLU A 37 -4.12 -23.93 4.11
C GLU A 37 -2.81 -23.32 4.63
N ASN A 38 -2.84 -21.98 4.73
CA ASN A 38 -2.03 -21.10 5.58
C ASN A 38 -0.54 -20.83 5.24
N GLN A 39 -0.30 -19.70 4.55
CA GLN A 39 0.73 -18.72 4.90
C GLN A 39 0.11 -17.31 4.73
N ASP A 40 0.31 -16.44 5.73
CA ASP A 40 -0.33 -15.13 5.88
C ASP A 40 -0.32 -14.31 4.59
N ILE A 41 -1.48 -14.18 3.93
CA ILE A 41 -1.62 -13.36 2.72
C ILE A 41 -1.17 -11.91 2.92
N LEU A 42 -1.33 -11.41 4.15
CA LEU A 42 -0.91 -10.08 4.58
C LEU A 42 0.61 -9.92 4.67
N SER A 43 1.37 -11.01 4.54
CA SER A 43 2.84 -11.00 4.46
C SER A 43 3.38 -11.09 3.02
N LEU A 44 2.52 -11.22 2.03
CA LEU A 44 2.96 -11.13 0.64
C LEU A 44 3.56 -9.74 0.38
N PRO A 45 4.69 -9.64 -0.34
CA PRO A 45 5.27 -8.34 -0.66
C PRO A 45 4.28 -7.43 -1.38
N ARG A 46 3.39 -8.00 -2.20
CA ARG A 46 2.44 -7.26 -3.02
C ARG A 46 1.06 -7.87 -2.93
N LEU A 47 0.11 -7.07 -2.45
CA LEU A 47 -1.24 -7.48 -2.17
C LEU A 47 -2.21 -6.69 -3.04
N TYR A 48 -3.06 -7.39 -3.79
CA TYR A 48 -4.18 -6.79 -4.51
C TYR A 48 -5.47 -7.50 -4.14
N ILE A 49 -6.32 -6.84 -3.36
CA ILE A 49 -7.60 -7.39 -2.93
C ILE A 49 -8.72 -6.52 -3.48
N PHE A 50 -9.53 -7.10 -4.37
CA PHE A 50 -10.62 -6.38 -5.00
C PHE A 50 -11.83 -6.23 -4.07
N HIS A 51 -12.19 -7.25 -3.30
CA HIS A 51 -13.28 -7.18 -2.31
C HIS A 51 -12.72 -7.28 -0.90
N ALA A 52 -12.23 -6.16 -0.37
CA ALA A 52 -11.51 -6.08 0.89
C ALA A 52 -12.39 -5.83 2.12
N ARG A 53 -13.73 -5.86 2.01
CA ARG A 53 -14.66 -5.66 3.14
C ARG A 53 -14.45 -6.63 4.31
N TRP A 54 -13.83 -7.79 4.07
CA TRP A 54 -13.54 -8.76 5.12
C TRP A 54 -12.28 -8.42 5.94
N LEU A 55 -11.44 -7.49 5.47
CA LEU A 55 -10.28 -7.03 6.23
C LEU A 55 -10.75 -6.19 7.42
N THR A 56 -10.20 -6.50 8.58
CA THR A 56 -10.33 -5.68 9.77
C THR A 56 -9.28 -4.56 9.77
N PHE A 57 -9.46 -3.57 10.64
CA PHE A 57 -8.44 -2.56 10.85
C PHE A 57 -7.14 -3.17 11.41
N ASP A 58 -7.24 -4.17 12.28
CA ASP A 58 -6.08 -4.89 12.80
C ASP A 58 -5.30 -5.61 11.68
N ASP A 59 -6.00 -6.15 10.67
CA ASP A 59 -5.34 -6.73 9.50
C ASP A 59 -4.53 -5.68 8.71
N LEU A 60 -5.07 -4.45 8.60
CA LEU A 60 -4.40 -3.32 7.94
C LEU A 60 -3.14 -2.88 8.69
N LEU A 61 -3.19 -2.83 10.03
CA LEU A 61 -2.03 -2.47 10.85
C LEU A 61 -0.92 -3.53 10.80
N ASN A 62 -1.29 -4.81 10.80
CA ASN A 62 -0.36 -5.93 10.91
C ASN A 62 0.17 -6.45 9.56
N MET A 63 -0.21 -5.84 8.44
CA MET A 63 0.29 -6.24 7.13
C MET A 63 1.81 -6.03 7.01
N LYS A 64 2.51 -7.00 6.41
CA LYS A 64 3.96 -6.99 6.20
C LYS A 64 4.33 -6.84 4.72
N CYS A 65 3.43 -6.23 3.95
CA CYS A 65 3.60 -5.98 2.53
C CYS A 65 4.48 -4.76 2.23
N GLU A 66 5.05 -4.74 1.04
CA GLU A 66 5.66 -3.57 0.42
C GLU A 66 4.60 -2.74 -0.31
N THR A 67 3.62 -3.41 -0.92
CA THR A 67 2.52 -2.77 -1.65
C THR A 67 1.20 -3.43 -1.31
N ALA A 68 0.16 -2.64 -1.02
CA ALA A 68 -1.20 -3.15 -0.78
C ALA A 68 -2.26 -2.27 -1.43
N PHE A 69 -3.05 -2.86 -2.34
CA PHE A 69 -4.16 -2.20 -3.02
C PHE A 69 -5.47 -2.86 -2.64
N LEU A 70 -6.32 -2.08 -1.97
CA LEU A 70 -7.54 -2.57 -1.36
C LEU A 70 -8.73 -1.84 -1.99
N ARG A 71 -9.59 -2.59 -2.67
CA ARG A 71 -10.86 -2.08 -3.22
C ARG A 71 -12.04 -2.62 -2.42
N TYR A 72 -13.16 -1.89 -2.45
CA TYR A 72 -14.41 -2.26 -1.77
C TYR A 72 -14.19 -2.69 -0.30
N HIS A 73 -13.32 -1.97 0.43
CA HIS A 73 -13.14 -2.12 1.87
C HIS A 73 -14.20 -1.32 2.65
N SER A 74 -14.10 -1.37 3.98
CA SER A 74 -14.93 -0.59 4.91
C SER A 74 -14.14 0.45 5.73
N PHE A 75 -12.85 0.65 5.43
CA PHE A 75 -12.03 1.67 6.09
C PHE A 75 -12.54 3.09 5.85
N THR A 76 -12.37 3.91 6.88
CA THR A 76 -12.82 5.29 7.01
C THR A 76 -11.63 6.26 7.12
N GLU A 77 -11.89 7.56 7.14
CA GLU A 77 -10.87 8.58 7.41
C GLU A 77 -10.21 8.39 8.78
N GLU A 78 -10.97 7.93 9.79
CA GLU A 78 -10.42 7.59 11.11
C GLU A 78 -9.42 6.44 11.04
N ASP A 79 -9.67 5.44 10.19
CA ASP A 79 -8.75 4.32 10.00
C ASP A 79 -7.48 4.79 9.30
N VAL A 80 -7.58 5.71 8.34
CA VAL A 80 -6.43 6.35 7.69
C VAL A 80 -5.61 7.15 8.71
N LYS A 81 -6.25 7.99 9.53
CA LYS A 81 -5.60 8.74 10.62
C LYS A 81 -4.84 7.81 11.57
N LYS A 82 -5.49 6.75 12.04
CA LYS A 82 -4.87 5.78 12.95
C LYS A 82 -3.72 5.02 12.26
N PHE A 83 -3.89 4.65 11.00
CA PHE A 83 -2.85 3.97 10.23
C PHE A 83 -1.60 4.85 10.06
N ILE A 84 -1.75 6.13 9.70
CA ILE A 84 -0.64 7.08 9.56
C ILE A 84 0.10 7.22 10.90
N ASN A 85 -0.63 7.39 12.01
CA ASN A 85 -0.02 7.47 13.33
C ASN A 85 0.71 6.17 13.73
N HIS A 86 0.18 5.00 13.36
CA HIS A 86 0.85 3.73 13.57
C HIS A 86 2.17 3.65 12.79
N TRP A 87 2.16 4.06 11.52
CA TRP A 87 3.37 4.11 10.70
C TRP A 87 4.40 5.12 11.24
N MET A 88 3.95 6.29 11.70
CA MET A 88 4.80 7.30 12.36
C MET A 88 5.48 6.77 13.62
N ALA A 89 4.86 5.81 14.31
CA ALA A 89 5.45 5.11 15.46
C ALA A 89 6.45 3.99 15.07
N GLY A 90 6.74 3.81 13.77
CA GLY A 90 7.74 2.87 13.27
C GLY A 90 7.20 1.54 12.75
N SER A 91 5.88 1.41 12.59
CA SER A 91 5.28 0.20 12.00
C SER A 91 5.51 0.08 10.50
N ASN A 92 5.20 -1.11 9.96
CA ASN A 92 5.23 -1.43 8.51
C ASN A 92 6.51 -0.93 7.80
N PRO A 93 7.71 -1.31 8.27
CA PRO A 93 8.98 -0.72 7.79
C PRO A 93 9.32 -1.07 6.33
N LYS A 94 8.60 -2.00 5.70
CA LYS A 94 8.78 -2.36 4.28
C LYS A 94 7.78 -1.69 3.36
N LEU A 95 6.75 -1.06 3.91
CA LEU A 95 5.67 -0.49 3.11
C LEU A 95 6.23 0.64 2.25
N MET A 96 5.94 0.57 0.96
CA MET A 96 6.24 1.58 -0.04
C MET A 96 4.96 2.25 -0.55
N HIS A 97 3.86 1.50 -0.67
CA HIS A 97 2.62 2.01 -1.24
C HIS A 97 1.38 1.29 -0.73
N LEU A 98 0.49 2.02 -0.06
CA LEU A 98 -0.86 1.59 0.29
C LEU A 98 -1.87 2.42 -0.52
N ARG A 99 -2.74 1.73 -1.29
CA ARG A 99 -3.83 2.35 -2.04
C ARG A 99 -5.17 1.87 -1.51
N LEU A 100 -5.99 2.81 -1.09
CA LEU A 100 -7.32 2.58 -0.54
C LEU A 100 -8.36 3.22 -1.46
N ASN A 101 -9.12 2.42 -2.21
CA ASN A 101 -10.21 2.93 -3.05
C ASN A 101 -11.50 3.10 -2.22
N CYS A 102 -12.50 3.78 -2.81
CA CYS A 102 -13.79 4.08 -2.20
C CYS A 102 -13.86 5.36 -1.34
N PHE A 103 -12.87 6.24 -1.45
CA PHE A 103 -12.94 7.61 -0.94
C PHE A 103 -13.44 8.54 -2.05
N LYS A 104 -14.76 8.66 -2.24
CA LYS A 104 -15.35 9.42 -3.36
C LYS A 104 -15.25 10.94 -3.22
N LEU A 105 -15.07 11.42 -2.00
CA LEU A 105 -14.92 12.82 -1.66
C LEU A 105 -13.51 13.03 -1.12
N GLU A 106 -13.03 14.26 -1.25
CA GLU A 106 -11.74 14.65 -0.68
C GLU A 106 -11.79 14.50 0.86
N PRO A 107 -10.84 13.78 1.47
CA PRO A 107 -10.79 13.60 2.91
C PRO A 107 -10.49 14.90 3.67
N ASN A 108 -10.89 14.97 4.94
CA ASN A 108 -10.48 16.07 5.79
C ASN A 108 -9.02 15.89 6.24
N TRP A 109 -8.08 16.43 5.46
CA TRP A 109 -6.64 16.30 5.74
C TRP A 109 -6.20 16.96 7.04
N GLU A 110 -6.80 18.10 7.42
CA GLU A 110 -6.49 18.78 8.69
C GLU A 110 -6.83 17.88 9.88
N HIS A 111 -7.93 17.13 9.78
CA HIS A 111 -8.32 16.15 10.80
C HIS A 111 -7.45 14.89 10.77
N ILE A 112 -7.17 14.34 9.59
CA ILE A 112 -6.37 13.10 9.44
C ILE A 112 -4.92 13.29 9.90
N LEU A 113 -4.34 14.46 9.61
CA LEU A 113 -2.95 14.80 9.96
C LEU A 113 -2.85 15.66 11.21
N GLU A 114 -3.90 15.72 12.04
CA GLU A 114 -3.89 16.47 13.29
C GLU A 114 -2.69 16.06 14.16
N GLY A 115 -1.86 17.04 14.54
CA GLY A 115 -0.66 16.82 15.35
C GLY A 115 0.56 16.32 14.58
N ILE A 116 0.47 16.15 13.25
CA ILE A 116 1.58 15.80 12.37
C ILE A 116 2.01 17.04 11.58
N GLU A 117 3.30 17.36 11.59
CA GLU A 117 3.85 18.39 10.72
C GLU A 117 3.91 17.85 9.28
N TYR A 118 3.22 18.53 8.36
CA TYR A 118 3.22 18.18 6.93
C TYR A 118 3.42 19.41 6.04
N GLY A 119 3.84 19.18 4.79
CA GLY A 119 4.01 20.21 3.77
C GLY A 119 3.66 19.70 2.38
N VAL A 120 3.47 20.62 1.43
CA VAL A 120 3.22 20.28 0.02
C VAL A 120 4.57 20.18 -0.70
N TRP A 121 4.65 19.32 -1.72
CA TRP A 121 5.82 19.25 -2.57
C TRP A 121 6.08 20.58 -3.30
N GLU A 122 7.32 21.06 -3.22
CA GLU A 122 7.74 22.30 -3.87
C GLU A 122 8.84 22.04 -4.91
N GLU A 123 8.74 22.73 -6.04
CA GLU A 123 9.75 22.70 -7.09
C GLU A 123 10.93 23.62 -6.72
N LYS A 124 11.75 23.15 -5.77
CA LYS A 124 12.98 23.84 -5.31
C LYS A 124 14.23 23.09 -5.78
N GLU A 125 15.40 23.74 -5.73
CA GLU A 125 16.68 23.12 -6.10
C GLU A 125 17.04 21.92 -5.20
N LYS A 126 16.75 22.02 -3.90
CA LYS A 126 16.93 20.94 -2.92
C LYS A 126 15.58 20.32 -2.58
N LYS A 127 15.11 19.41 -3.45
CA LYS A 127 13.87 18.66 -3.21
C LYS A 127 14.11 17.66 -2.08
N LYS A 128 13.07 17.31 -1.32
CA LYS A 128 13.15 16.20 -0.35
C LYS A 128 12.84 14.84 -0.99
N ARG A 129 12.17 14.84 -2.14
CA ARG A 129 11.82 13.65 -2.92
C ARG A 129 11.52 13.98 -4.40
N PRO A 130 11.51 12.99 -5.29
CA PRO A 130 11.00 13.15 -6.66
C PRO A 130 9.53 13.58 -6.72
N ARG A 131 9.10 14.15 -7.85
CA ARG A 131 7.70 14.51 -8.09
C ARG A 131 6.81 13.28 -8.27
N ASN A 132 7.27 12.34 -9.10
CA ASN A 132 6.50 11.15 -9.47
C ASN A 132 6.96 9.96 -8.63
N PHE A 133 5.99 9.20 -8.10
CA PHE A 133 6.26 7.89 -7.51
C PHE A 133 6.18 6.83 -8.60
N LYS A 134 7.16 5.91 -8.65
CA LYS A 134 7.22 4.84 -9.66
C LYS A 134 6.78 3.52 -9.06
N ASP A 135 5.55 3.12 -9.36
CA ASP A 135 5.06 1.80 -8.98
C ASP A 135 5.34 0.78 -10.09
N HIS A 136 6.21 -0.17 -9.78
CA HIS A 136 6.66 -1.18 -10.73
C HIS A 136 5.73 -2.36 -10.71
N TYR A 137 4.89 -2.58 -11.72
CA TYR A 137 4.18 -3.84 -11.95
C TYR A 137 5.04 -4.82 -12.76
N ILE A 138 4.56 -6.06 -12.93
CA ILE A 138 5.29 -7.12 -13.66
C ILE A 138 5.66 -6.69 -15.08
N TYR A 139 4.76 -5.98 -15.77
CA TYR A 139 4.90 -5.65 -17.19
C TYR A 139 4.86 -4.14 -17.49
N ARG A 140 4.76 -3.29 -16.46
CA ARG A 140 4.64 -1.83 -16.64
C ARG A 140 5.10 -1.09 -15.38
N VAL A 141 5.48 0.16 -15.54
CA VAL A 141 5.66 1.09 -14.43
C VAL A 141 4.52 2.11 -14.51
N GLU A 142 3.79 2.27 -13.41
CA GLU A 142 2.84 3.37 -13.23
C GLU A 142 3.60 4.53 -12.59
N GLU A 143 3.47 5.72 -13.18
CA GLU A 143 3.96 6.95 -12.56
C GLU A 143 2.78 7.69 -11.93
N ILE A 144 2.85 7.87 -10.62
CA ILE A 144 1.84 8.61 -9.85
C ILE A 144 2.38 10.02 -9.65
N ASP A 145 1.66 11.03 -10.16
CA ASP A 145 2.03 12.44 -9.97
C ASP A 145 1.69 12.89 -8.55
N CYS A 146 2.70 12.96 -7.68
CA CYS A 146 2.56 13.33 -6.28
C CYS A 146 2.79 14.83 -6.04
N LYS A 147 2.63 15.69 -7.07
CA LYS A 147 2.80 17.15 -6.93
C LYS A 147 1.94 17.75 -5.81
N ASN A 148 0.70 17.29 -5.66
CA ASN A 148 -0.24 17.79 -4.66
C ASN A 148 -0.28 16.92 -3.39
N GLY A 149 0.69 16.02 -3.21
CA GLY A 149 0.76 15.19 -2.02
C GLY A 149 1.20 15.97 -0.79
N LEU A 150 0.68 15.56 0.36
CA LEU A 150 1.04 16.06 1.68
C LEU A 150 2.16 15.19 2.24
N ASP A 151 3.34 15.75 2.35
CA ASP A 151 4.55 15.10 2.79
C ASP A 151 4.77 15.31 4.30
N PHE A 152 5.07 14.25 5.04
CA PHE A 152 5.45 14.28 6.45
C PHE A 152 6.62 13.33 6.70
N GLU A 153 7.42 13.62 7.72
CA GLU A 153 8.67 12.92 7.98
C GLU A 153 8.59 12.12 9.29
N ARG A 154 8.86 10.82 9.19
CA ARG A 154 8.95 9.95 10.36
C ARG A 154 10.28 10.17 11.07
N LYS A 155 10.24 10.79 12.25
CA LYS A 155 11.43 11.22 12.99
C LYS A 155 12.38 10.08 13.41
N SER A 156 11.88 8.84 13.52
CA SER A 156 12.71 7.71 13.95
C SER A 156 13.75 7.29 12.92
N ASP A 157 13.49 7.48 11.63
CA ASP A 157 14.36 7.01 10.54
C ASP A 157 14.50 8.00 9.37
N GLY A 158 13.84 9.16 9.43
CA GLY A 158 13.88 10.19 8.39
C GLY A 158 13.11 9.82 7.12
N MET A 159 12.34 8.72 7.12
CA MET A 159 11.53 8.35 5.96
C MET A 159 10.43 9.38 5.73
N ILE A 160 10.20 9.69 4.45
CA ILE A 160 9.12 10.59 4.04
C ILE A 160 7.91 9.73 3.70
N GLY A 161 6.79 10.05 4.33
CA GLY A 161 5.46 9.60 3.93
C GLY A 161 4.78 10.70 3.12
N THR A 162 4.07 10.32 2.06
CA THR A 162 3.20 11.21 1.29
C THR A 162 1.80 10.64 1.29
N VAL A 163 0.80 11.46 1.67
CA VAL A 163 -0.61 11.11 1.50
C VAL A 163 -1.27 12.03 0.49
N MET A 164 -2.15 11.47 -0.35
CA MET A 164 -2.88 12.22 -1.35
C MET A 164 -4.18 11.53 -1.71
N HIS A 165 -5.14 12.30 -2.21
CA HIS A 165 -6.39 11.81 -2.76
C HIS A 165 -6.45 12.14 -4.24
N GLN A 166 -6.81 11.15 -5.06
CA GLN A 166 -7.05 11.32 -6.48
C GLN A 166 -8.27 10.49 -6.89
N SER A 167 -9.23 11.12 -7.57
CA SER A 167 -10.47 10.48 -8.02
C SER A 167 -11.26 9.84 -6.88
N ASP A 168 -11.12 8.53 -6.66
CA ASP A 168 -11.84 7.77 -5.64
C ASP A 168 -10.93 7.02 -4.66
N GLN A 169 -9.64 7.37 -4.63
CA GLN A 169 -8.64 6.65 -3.84
C GLN A 169 -7.75 7.57 -3.01
N ILE A 170 -7.31 7.06 -1.89
CA ILE A 170 -6.20 7.60 -1.11
C ILE A 170 -4.95 6.76 -1.41
N ASP A 171 -3.87 7.44 -1.75
CA ASP A 171 -2.54 6.86 -1.87
C ASP A 171 -1.70 7.30 -0.67
N PHE A 172 -1.15 6.34 0.06
CA PHE A 172 -0.13 6.53 1.08
C PHE A 172 1.18 5.92 0.57
N LEU A 173 2.19 6.77 0.38
CA LEU A 173 3.46 6.44 -0.28
C LEU A 173 4.61 6.65 0.68
N VAL A 174 5.60 5.78 0.65
CA VAL A 174 6.81 5.88 1.47
C VAL A 174 8.03 5.89 0.57
N TRP A 175 8.89 6.89 0.74
CA TRP A 175 10.07 7.10 -0.08
C TRP A 175 11.30 6.46 0.58
N HIS A 176 11.59 5.21 0.20
CA HIS A 176 12.74 4.44 0.70
C HIS A 176 14.06 4.88 0.05
N ASP A 177 14.06 5.06 -1.26
CA ASP A 177 15.25 5.41 -2.05
C ASP A 177 15.12 6.84 -2.57
N ILE A 178 15.45 7.81 -1.73
CA ILE A 178 15.53 9.22 -2.13
C ILE A 178 16.90 9.46 -2.78
N GLN A 179 17.09 8.94 -4.00
CA GLN A 179 18.27 9.25 -4.81
C GLN A 179 17.96 10.47 -5.67
N PHE A 180 18.74 11.54 -5.50
CA PHE A 180 18.67 12.78 -6.26
C PHE A 180 19.62 12.76 -7.46
#